data_AF-A0A7C5ZP97-F1
#
_entry.id   AF-A0A7C5ZP97-F1
#
_cell.length_a   1.000
_cell.length_b   1.000
_cell.length_c   1.000
_cell.angle_alpha   90.00
_cell.angle_beta   90.00
_cell.angle_gamma   90.00
#
_symmetry.space_group_name_H-M   'P 1'
#
loop_
_entity.id
_entity.type
_entity.pdbx_description
1 polymer ?
#
loop_
_entity_poly.entity_id
_entity_poly.type
_entity_poly.pdbx_seq_one_letter_code
_entity_poly.pdbx_strand_id
1 'polypeptide(L)'
;LYDYIIPSKIIHGAYQEESIEDAIIDFIEKSKIKETLFSKLTPREREILRLKSQGFTYSEIAKKMGISSKSVDNALQRIRKKVKSIVDNAEI
;
A
#
# COMPACT_ATOMS: atom_id res chain seq x y z
N LEU A 1 -27.89 1.68 6.09
CA LEU A 1 -27.01 1.22 7.19
C LEU A 1 -26.42 -0.17 6.89
N TYR A 2 -25.91 -0.41 5.67
CA TYR A 2 -25.11 -1.58 5.27
C TYR A 2 -24.28 -1.24 4.00
N ASP A 3 -23.78 -0.01 3.91
CA ASP A 3 -22.92 0.45 2.79
C ASP A 3 -21.42 0.32 3.11
N TYR A 4 -21.05 -0.57 4.02
CA TYR A 4 -19.64 -0.86 4.30
C TYR A 4 -19.16 -2.01 3.41
N ILE A 5 -18.71 -1.63 2.22
CA ILE A 5 -17.59 -2.25 1.51
C ILE A 5 -17.56 -3.78 1.60
N ILE A 6 -18.56 -4.41 1.01
CA ILE A 6 -18.31 -5.70 0.37
C ILE A 6 -17.28 -5.40 -0.74
N PRO A 7 -16.09 -6.04 -0.75
CA PRO A 7 -15.06 -5.80 -1.76
C PRO A 7 -15.67 -5.85 -3.16
N SER A 8 -15.32 -4.90 -4.03
CA SER A 8 -15.96 -4.69 -5.34
C SER A 8 -15.87 -5.87 -6.32
N LYS A 9 -15.31 -7.01 -5.90
CA LYS A 9 -15.27 -8.27 -6.63
C LYS A 9 -16.59 -9.05 -6.64
N ILE A 10 -17.59 -8.67 -5.82
CA ILE A 10 -18.88 -9.37 -5.72
C ILE A 10 -19.86 -9.04 -6.87
N ILE A 11 -19.57 -8.08 -7.77
CA ILE A 11 -20.61 -7.56 -8.69
C ILE A 11 -20.54 -8.13 -10.13
N HIS A 12 -19.53 -8.92 -10.50
CA HIS A 12 -19.36 -9.37 -11.90
C HIS A 12 -19.04 -10.86 -12.04
N GLY A 13 -20.08 -11.71 -11.92
CA GLY A 13 -20.33 -12.87 -12.79
C GLY A 13 -19.30 -14.00 -12.93
N ALA A 14 -18.15 -13.97 -12.25
CA ALA A 14 -17.17 -15.06 -12.23
C ALA A 14 -16.67 -15.22 -10.79
N TYR A 15 -17.55 -15.76 -9.93
CA TYR A 15 -17.18 -16.14 -8.58
C TYR A 15 -16.33 -17.41 -8.66
N GLN A 16 -15.03 -17.29 -8.43
CA GLN A 16 -14.38 -18.31 -7.62
C GLN A 16 -14.98 -18.16 -6.23
N GLU A 17 -15.57 -19.23 -5.69
CA GLU A 17 -16.00 -19.30 -4.29
C GLU A 17 -14.76 -19.22 -3.39
N GLU A 18 -14.21 -18.03 -3.23
CA GLU A 18 -13.40 -17.70 -2.08
C GLU A 18 -14.38 -17.58 -0.90
N SER A 19 -14.17 -18.38 0.14
CA SER A 19 -15.08 -18.38 1.29
C SER A 19 -15.10 -16.98 1.90
N ILE A 20 -16.23 -16.61 2.51
CA ILE A 20 -16.37 -15.30 3.17
C ILE A 20 -15.29 -15.16 4.26
N GLU A 21 -14.99 -16.25 4.94
CA GLU A 21 -13.93 -16.36 5.94
C GLU A 21 -12.55 -16.03 5.33
N ASP A 22 -12.21 -16.61 4.18
CA ASP A 22 -10.93 -16.35 3.49
C ASP A 22 -10.79 -14.87 3.07
N ALA A 23 -11.86 -14.30 2.50
CA ALA A 23 -11.88 -12.90 2.11
C ALA A 23 -11.74 -11.95 3.31
N ILE A 24 -12.34 -12.29 4.46
CA ILE A 24 -12.20 -11.54 5.71
C ILE A 24 -10.78 -11.64 6.24
N ILE A 25 -10.19 -12.83 6.24
CA ILE A 25 -8.81 -13.06 6.69
C ILE A 25 -7.83 -12.22 5.85
N ASP A 26 -7.91 -12.30 4.52
CA ASP A 26 -7.08 -11.52 3.60
C ASP A 26 -7.22 -10.01 3.84
N PHE A 27 -8.45 -9.52 4.06
CA PHE A 27 -8.67 -8.11 4.39
C PHE A 27 -8.02 -7.68 5.71
N ILE A 28 -8.11 -8.51 6.75
CA ILE A 28 -7.49 -8.24 8.06
C ILE A 28 -5.97 -8.21 7.93
N GLU A 29 -5.39 -9.18 7.23
CA GLU A 29 -3.93 -9.24 7.01
C GLU A 29 -3.43 -8.04 6.22
N LYS A 30 -4.09 -7.70 5.11
CA LYS A 30 -3.76 -6.49 4.32
C LYS A 30 -3.86 -5.22 5.16
N SER A 31 -4.86 -5.13 6.03
CA SER A 31 -5.03 -3.99 6.93
C SER A 31 -3.91 -3.88 7.96
N LYS A 32 -3.52 -5.00 8.58
CA LYS A 32 -2.37 -5.06 9.50
C LYS A 32 -1.05 -4.69 8.83
N ILE A 33 -0.79 -5.22 7.63
CA ILE A 33 0.41 -4.89 6.83
C ILE A 33 0.42 -3.39 6.51
N LYS A 34 -0.73 -2.84 6.10
CA LYS A 34 -0.88 -1.42 5.80
C LYS A 34 -0.58 -0.56 7.03
N GLU A 35 -1.17 -0.85 8.18
CA GLU A 35 -0.93 -0.12 9.43
C GLU A 35 0.55 -0.17 9.85
N THR A 36 1.14 -1.36 9.81
CA THR A 36 2.56 -1.57 10.13
C THR A 36 3.48 -0.82 9.17
N LEU A 37 3.14 -0.77 7.88
CA LEU A 37 3.90 0.00 6.91
C LEU A 37 3.83 1.49 7.26
N PHE A 38 2.62 2.02 7.46
CA PHE A 38 2.44 3.43 7.79
C PHE A 38 3.09 3.82 9.12
N SER A 39 3.19 2.94 10.12
CA SER A 39 3.91 3.27 11.35
C SER A 39 5.44 3.37 11.15
N LYS A 40 6.01 2.59 10.20
CA LYS A 40 7.46 2.60 9.90
C LYS A 40 7.90 3.66 8.88
N LEU A 41 6.98 4.30 8.15
CA LEU A 41 7.33 5.36 7.18
C LEU A 41 7.55 6.71 7.86
N THR A 42 8.60 7.42 7.45
CA THR A 42 8.74 8.84 7.80
C THR A 42 7.66 9.68 7.11
N PRO A 43 7.33 10.89 7.60
CA PRO A 43 6.36 11.77 6.94
C PRO A 43 6.67 12.01 5.45
N ARG A 44 7.97 12.19 5.11
CA ARG A 44 8.43 12.35 3.73
C ARG A 44 8.20 11.11 2.87
N GLU A 45 8.53 9.93 3.37
CA GLU A 45 8.31 8.67 2.65
C GLU A 45 6.83 8.41 2.43
N ARG A 46 5.99 8.75 3.41
CA ARG A 46 4.53 8.64 3.33
C ARG A 46 3.97 9.49 2.20
N GLU A 47 4.44 10.73 2.08
CA GLU A 47 4.02 11.65 1.03
C GLU A 47 4.48 11.20 -0.36
N ILE A 48 5.74 10.73 -0.47
CA ILE A 48 6.26 10.16 -1.72
C ILE A 48 5.46 8.93 -2.14
N LEU A 49 5.15 8.03 -1.20
CA LEU A 49 4.33 6.85 -1.48
C LEU A 49 2.93 7.23 -1.90
N ARG A 50 2.29 8.19 -1.21
CA ARG A 50 0.95 8.70 -1.55
C ARG A 50 0.90 9.23 -2.98
N LEU A 51 1.83 10.10 -3.36
CA LEU A 51 1.91 10.62 -4.73
C LEU A 51 2.19 9.51 -5.74
N LYS A 52 3.07 8.55 -5.40
CA LYS A 52 3.32 7.42 -6.30
C LYS A 52 2.08 6.56 -6.53
N SER A 53 1.28 6.30 -5.49
CA SER A 53 0.01 5.57 -5.58
C SER A 53 -1.07 6.33 -6.36
N GLN A 54 -0.95 7.65 -6.48
CA GLN A 54 -1.82 8.48 -7.34
C GLN A 54 -1.39 8.48 -8.82
N GLY A 55 -0.32 7.76 -9.18
CA GLY A 55 0.14 7.62 -10.57
C GLY A 55 1.23 8.61 -10.98
N PHE A 56 1.66 9.52 -10.10
CA PHE A 56 2.72 10.48 -10.44
C PHE A 56 4.05 9.77 -10.78
N THR A 57 4.75 10.34 -11.76
CA THR A 57 6.12 9.96 -12.13
C THR A 57 7.14 10.49 -11.13
N TYR A 58 8.37 9.97 -11.15
CA TYR A 58 9.41 10.38 -10.19
C TYR A 58 9.75 11.88 -10.34
N SER A 59 9.77 12.37 -11.57
CA SER A 59 10.04 13.78 -11.88
C SER A 59 8.92 14.71 -11.42
N GLU A 60 7.66 14.29 -11.54
CA GLU A 60 6.52 15.07 -11.04
C GLU A 60 6.49 15.13 -9.51
N ILE A 61 6.80 14.01 -8.84
CA ILE A 61 6.95 13.97 -7.38
C ILE A 61 8.09 14.89 -6.95
N ALA A 62 9.24 14.80 -7.61
CA ALA A 62 10.40 15.65 -7.35
C ALA A 62 10.04 17.14 -7.46
N LYS A 63 9.34 17.52 -8.54
CA LYS A 63 8.85 18.88 -8.76
C LYS A 63 7.87 19.33 -7.67
N LYS A 64 6.88 18.51 -7.32
CA LYS A 64 5.88 18.82 -6.27
C LYS A 64 6.50 19.00 -4.90
N MET A 65 7.54 18.22 -4.58
CA MET A 65 8.17 18.22 -3.27
C MET A 65 9.39 19.13 -3.15
N GLY A 66 9.82 19.77 -4.25
CA GLY A 66 11.01 20.62 -4.26
C GLY A 66 12.31 19.85 -3.97
N ILE A 67 12.40 18.60 -4.42
CA ILE A 67 13.57 17.72 -4.22
C ILE A 67 14.06 17.15 -5.56
N SER A 68 15.22 16.49 -5.56
CA SER A 68 15.72 15.83 -6.77
C SER A 68 14.99 14.51 -7.05
N SER A 69 14.91 14.11 -8.33
CA SER A 69 14.40 12.79 -8.71
C SER A 69 15.20 11.65 -8.07
N LYS A 70 16.51 11.85 -7.83
CA LYS A 70 17.36 10.91 -7.08
C LYS A 70 16.93 10.78 -5.62
N SER A 71 16.52 11.87 -4.98
CA SER A 71 15.99 11.85 -3.62
C SER A 71 14.66 11.09 -3.53
N VAL A 72 13.80 11.22 -4.56
CA VAL A 72 12.56 10.42 -4.68
C VAL A 72 12.88 8.94 -4.82
N ASP A 73 13.78 8.57 -5.72
CA ASP A 73 14.18 7.18 -5.91
C ASP A 73 14.77 6.57 -4.63
N ASN A 74 15.70 7.27 -3.98
CA ASN A 74 16.27 6.84 -2.70
C ASN A 74 15.20 6.61 -1.62
N ALA A 75 14.17 7.45 -1.56
CA ALA A 75 13.06 7.25 -0.64
C ALA A 75 12.24 6.00 -1.01
N LEU A 76 11.92 5.80 -2.29
CA LEU A 76 11.22 4.60 -2.76
C LEU A 76 12.01 3.32 -2.51
N GLN A 77 13.35 3.34 -2.65
CA GLN A 77 14.20 2.23 -2.27
C GLN A 77 14.10 1.89 -0.77
N ARG A 78 14.15 2.90 0.10
CA ARG A 78 13.96 2.67 1.55
C ARG A 78 12.57 2.14 1.88
N ILE A 79 11.53 2.66 1.22
CA ILE A 79 10.15 2.16 1.37
C ILE A 79 10.08 0.68 0.97
N ARG A 80 10.65 0.28 -0.18
CA ARG A 80 10.68 -1.13 -0.61
C ARG A 80 11.38 -2.04 0.41
N LYS A 81 12.49 -1.58 0.99
CA LYS A 81 13.18 -2.34 2.07
C LYS A 81 12.30 -2.52 3.31
N LYS A 82 11.55 -1.48 3.70
CA LYS A 82 10.60 -1.55 4.82
C LYS A 82 9.44 -2.50 4.53
N VAL A 83 8.86 -2.43 3.33
CA VAL A 83 7.80 -3.35 2.88
C VAL A 83 8.30 -4.78 2.91
N LYS A 84 9.46 -5.06 2.30
CA LYS A 84 10.06 -6.39 2.30
C LYS A 84 10.25 -6.91 3.73
N SER A 85 10.84 -6.10 4.61
CA SER A 85 11.01 -6.49 6.02
C SER A 85 9.69 -6.76 6.73
N ILE A 86 8.60 -6.06 6.42
CA ILE A 86 7.29 -6.32 7.04
C ILE A 86 6.73 -7.66 6.55
N VAL A 87 6.81 -7.92 5.25
CA VAL A 87 6.31 -9.16 4.65
C VAL A 87 7.12 -10.36 5.16
N ASP A 88 8.46 -10.26 5.15
CA ASP A 88 9.34 -11.33 5.65
C ASP A 88 9.10 -11.64 7.14
N ASN A 89 8.70 -10.65 7.95
CA ASN A 89 8.38 -10.84 9.37
C ASN A 89 6.93 -11.31 9.63
N ALA A 90 6.06 -11.27 8.62
CA ALA A 90 4.68 -11.73 8.73
C ALA A 90 4.55 -13.25 8.49
N GLU A 91 5.58 -13.91 7.94
CA GLU A 91 5.66 -15.36 7.68
C GLU A 91 6.23 -16.18 8.86
N ILE A 92 5.96 -15.81 10.12
CA ILE A 92 6.34 -16.60 11.31
C ILE A 92 5.10 -17.14 12.02
#